data_AF-A0AAD9MM08-F1
#
_entry.id   AF-A0AAD9MM08-F1
#
_cell.length_a   1.000
_cell.length_b   1.000
_cell.length_c   1.000
_cell.angle_alpha   90.00
_cell.angle_beta   90.00
_cell.angle_gamma   90.00
#
_symmetry.space_group_name_H-M   'P 1'
#
loop_
_entity.id
_entity.type
_entity.pdbx_description
1 polymer ?
#
loop_
_entity_poly.entity_id
_entity_poly.type
_entity_poly.pdbx_seq_one_letter_code
_entity_poly.pdbx_strand_id
1 'polypeptide(L)'
;MREYLAKIDWNNTLKNKTATECWNILKSEIDCVVDKFVPLKKQGKRSKKKHLSKEAIRKIKYKQMMWKTYRHTGSEEDYSIYKEALNQATAEIRNSKRSYEQKKAFNIKHDSKSFYAYVRSKQKVQDKVGPLEGNDGNIITEGFLMAENLNEYFSSVFTREDISILTRT
;
A
#
# COMPACT_ATOMS: atom_id res chain seq x y z
N MET A 1 -3.85 23.59 -14.46
CA MET A 1 -3.24 23.38 -15.79
C MET A 1 -3.78 24.35 -16.84
N ARG A 2 -5.09 24.29 -17.19
CA ARG A 2 -5.67 25.12 -18.27
C ARG A 2 -5.47 26.62 -18.07
N GLU A 3 -5.73 27.13 -16.88
CA GLU A 3 -5.54 28.55 -16.54
C GLU A 3 -4.08 29.00 -16.52
N TYR A 4 -3.14 28.08 -16.26
CA TYR A 4 -1.70 28.38 -16.28
C TYR A 4 -1.22 28.55 -17.72
N LEU A 5 -1.59 27.61 -18.60
CA LEU A 5 -1.25 27.66 -20.03
C LEU A 5 -1.91 28.84 -20.77
N ALA A 6 -3.09 29.26 -20.31
CA ALA A 6 -3.81 30.43 -20.86
C ALA A 6 -3.14 31.78 -20.50
N LYS A 7 -2.29 31.83 -19.48
CA LYS A 7 -1.53 33.03 -19.09
C LYS A 7 -0.25 33.21 -19.88
N ILE A 8 0.20 32.20 -20.61
CA ILE A 8 1.42 32.26 -21.41
C ILE A 8 1.09 32.96 -22.74
N ASP A 9 1.84 34.01 -23.07
CA ASP A 9 1.73 34.69 -24.35
C ASP A 9 2.51 33.93 -25.42
N TRP A 10 1.85 32.91 -25.99
CA TRP A 10 2.38 32.03 -27.04
C TRP A 10 2.81 32.79 -28.30
N ASN A 11 2.14 33.91 -28.62
CA ASN A 11 2.44 34.67 -29.83
C ASN A 11 3.79 35.37 -29.74
N ASN A 12 4.14 35.92 -28.57
CA ASN A 12 5.44 36.52 -28.36
C ASN A 12 6.53 35.49 -28.05
N THR A 13 6.22 34.43 -27.30
CA THR A 13 7.20 33.40 -26.94
C THR A 13 7.67 32.56 -28.13
N LEU A 14 6.83 32.37 -29.15
CA LEU A 14 7.18 31.61 -30.35
C LEU A 14 7.64 32.49 -31.53
N LYS A 15 7.60 33.82 -31.38
CA LYS A 15 7.97 34.76 -32.45
C LYS A 15 9.46 34.67 -32.77
N ASN A 16 9.79 34.69 -34.06
CA ASN A 16 11.16 34.67 -34.59
C ASN A 16 11.98 33.44 -34.17
N LYS A 17 11.32 32.32 -33.83
CA LYS A 17 11.97 31.06 -33.49
C LYS A 17 11.77 30.03 -34.59
N THR A 18 12.75 29.15 -34.71
CA THR A 18 12.67 28.00 -35.61
C THR A 18 11.72 26.93 -35.05
N ALA A 19 11.21 26.05 -35.92
CA ALA A 19 10.25 25.02 -35.52
C ALA A 19 10.76 24.13 -34.36
N THR A 20 12.07 23.85 -34.34
CA THR A 20 12.74 23.08 -33.28
C THR A 20 12.78 23.83 -31.96
N GLU A 21 13.06 25.14 -31.98
CA GLU A 21 13.05 25.99 -30.79
C GLU A 21 11.63 26.15 -30.22
N CYS A 22 10.63 26.31 -31.08
CA CYS A 22 9.23 26.35 -30.69
C CYS A 22 8.80 25.05 -29.99
N TRP A 23 9.19 23.89 -30.53
CA TRP A 23 8.90 22.59 -29.93
C TRP A 23 9.54 22.43 -28.55
N ASN A 24 10.80 22.87 -28.39
CA ASN A 24 11.49 22.78 -27.10
C ASN A 24 10.81 23.63 -26.02
N ILE A 25 10.34 24.83 -26.36
CA ILE A 25 9.61 25.72 -25.42
C ILE A 25 8.28 25.11 -25.03
N LEU A 26 7.52 24.60 -26.01
CA LEU A 26 6.25 23.94 -25.73
C LEU A 26 6.46 22.72 -24.82
N LYS A 27 7.47 21.90 -25.11
CA LYS A 27 7.81 20.74 -24.31
C LYS A 27 8.19 21.13 -22.88
N SER A 28 9.03 22.15 -22.69
CA SER A 28 9.42 22.59 -21.34
C SER A 28 8.24 23.12 -20.53
N GLU A 29 7.31 23.84 -21.15
CA GLU A 29 6.11 24.32 -20.44
C GLU A 29 5.16 23.18 -20.09
N ILE A 30 5.00 22.19 -20.97
CA ILE A 30 4.21 20.98 -20.67
C ILE A 30 4.84 20.21 -19.51
N ASP A 31 6.15 19.97 -19.52
CA ASP A 31 6.86 19.28 -18.45
C ASP A 31 6.68 20.02 -17.11
N CYS A 32 6.81 21.35 -17.10
CA CYS A 32 6.56 22.20 -15.93
C CYS A 32 5.12 22.06 -15.39
N VAL A 33 4.13 22.06 -16.27
CA VAL A 33 2.72 21.91 -15.89
C VAL A 33 2.42 20.51 -15.35
N VAL A 34 3.03 19.48 -15.94
CA VAL A 34 2.91 18.10 -15.46
C VAL A 34 3.49 18.00 -14.05
N ASP A 35 4.70 18.48 -13.82
CA ASP A 35 5.36 18.42 -12.51
C ASP A 35 4.60 19.20 -11.43
N LYS A 36 4.01 20.34 -11.79
CA LYS A 36 3.32 21.21 -10.82
C LYS A 36 1.91 20.75 -10.46
N PHE A 37 1.18 20.19 -11.43
CA PHE A 37 -0.26 19.94 -11.27
C PHE A 37 -0.63 18.45 -11.30
N VAL A 38 0.27 17.54 -11.68
CA VAL A 38 0.04 16.09 -11.58
C VAL A 38 0.66 15.58 -10.28
N PRO A 39 -0.15 15.12 -9.31
CA PRO A 39 0.39 14.52 -8.10
C PRO A 39 1.17 13.24 -8.43
N LEU A 40 2.47 13.24 -8.15
CA LEU A 40 3.28 12.04 -8.29
C LEU A 40 3.00 11.09 -7.12
N LYS A 41 2.50 9.89 -7.43
CA LYS A 41 2.36 8.83 -6.45
C LYS A 41 3.65 8.04 -6.36
N LYS A 42 4.28 8.02 -5.19
CA LYS A 42 5.34 7.05 -4.90
C LYS A 42 4.77 5.64 -5.05
N GLN A 43 5.21 4.91 -6.07
CA GLN A 43 4.87 3.50 -6.18
C GLN A 43 5.53 2.76 -5.01
N GLY A 44 4.72 2.36 -4.04
CA GLY A 44 5.19 1.51 -2.96
C GLY A 44 5.79 0.23 -3.51
N LYS A 45 6.89 -0.25 -2.89
CA LYS A 45 7.41 -1.60 -3.19
C LYS A 45 6.27 -2.59 -3.00
N ARG A 46 5.94 -3.38 -4.03
CA ARG A 46 4.98 -4.48 -3.89
C ARG A 46 5.42 -5.36 -2.73
N SER A 47 4.62 -5.40 -1.67
CA SER A 47 4.91 -6.22 -0.49
C SER A 47 5.04 -7.67 -0.94
N LYS A 48 6.24 -8.25 -0.76
CA LYS A 48 6.42 -9.67 -1.03
C LYS A 48 5.47 -10.44 -0.11
N LYS A 49 4.66 -11.34 -0.68
CA LYS A 49 3.80 -12.22 0.12
C LYS A 49 4.69 -13.02 1.06
N LYS A 50 4.70 -12.67 2.35
CA LYS A 50 5.63 -13.21 3.37
C LYS A 50 5.57 -14.74 3.51
N HIS A 51 4.46 -15.34 3.11
CA HIS A 51 4.22 -16.78 3.18
C HIS A 51 4.64 -17.56 1.92
N LEU A 52 5.12 -16.90 0.85
CA LEU A 52 5.58 -17.60 -0.35
C LEU A 52 7.07 -17.95 -0.26
N SER A 53 7.36 -19.24 -0.37
CA SER A 53 8.71 -19.79 -0.50
C SER A 53 9.30 -19.42 -1.86
N LYS A 54 10.63 -19.50 -1.98
CA LYS A 54 11.33 -19.34 -3.26
C LYS A 54 10.83 -20.36 -4.28
N GLU A 55 10.53 -21.58 -3.81
CA GLU A 55 10.04 -22.67 -4.65
C GLU A 55 8.63 -22.41 -5.16
N ALA A 56 7.72 -21.92 -4.31
CA ALA A 56 6.39 -21.48 -4.72
C ALA A 56 6.47 -20.41 -5.82
N ILE A 57 7.39 -19.44 -5.68
CA ILE A 57 7.61 -18.41 -6.69
C ILE A 57 8.11 -19.04 -8.00
N ARG A 58 9.05 -19.99 -7.93
CA ARG A 58 9.57 -20.70 -9.12
C ARG A 58 8.47 -21.43 -9.86
N LYS A 59 7.63 -22.19 -9.14
CA LYS A 59 6.48 -22.91 -9.72
C LYS A 59 5.42 -21.97 -10.30
N ILE A 60 5.14 -20.84 -9.64
CA ILE A 60 4.25 -19.79 -10.19
C ILE A 60 4.77 -19.25 -11.52
N LYS A 61 6.07 -18.92 -11.59
CA LYS A 61 6.69 -18.43 -12.83
C LYS A 61 6.66 -19.47 -13.94
N TYR A 62 6.96 -20.73 -13.60
CA TYR A 62 6.91 -21.83 -14.56
C TYR A 62 5.49 -22.03 -15.11
N LYS A 63 4.47 -22.04 -14.24
CA LYS A 63 3.05 -22.04 -14.66
C LYS A 63 2.72 -20.89 -15.62
N GLN A 64 3.18 -19.67 -15.31
CA GLN A 64 2.95 -18.51 -16.17
C GLN A 64 3.64 -18.65 -17.54
N MET A 65 4.83 -19.25 -17.58
CA MET A 65 5.55 -19.53 -18.82
C MET A 65 4.78 -20.54 -19.67
N MET A 66 4.36 -21.67 -19.10
CA MET A 66 3.59 -22.68 -19.82
C MET A 66 2.25 -22.15 -20.34
N TRP A 67 1.59 -21.28 -19.56
CA TRP A 67 0.39 -20.59 -20.04
C TRP A 67 0.66 -19.72 -21.27
N LYS A 68 1.80 -19.01 -21.29
CA LYS A 68 2.18 -18.24 -22.47
C LYS A 68 2.45 -19.16 -23.65
N THR A 69 3.19 -20.25 -23.47
CA THR A 69 3.45 -21.22 -24.54
C THR A 69 2.15 -21.73 -25.15
N TYR A 70 1.24 -22.25 -24.32
CA TYR A 70 -0.09 -22.71 -24.76
C TYR A 70 -0.87 -21.62 -25.51
N ARG A 71 -0.81 -20.36 -25.06
CA ARG A 71 -1.48 -19.24 -25.73
C ARG A 71 -0.92 -18.91 -27.12
N HIS A 72 0.32 -19.30 -27.42
CA HIS A 72 0.92 -19.11 -28.74
C HIS A 72 0.72 -20.33 -29.65
N THR A 73 0.82 -21.53 -29.10
CA THR A 73 0.76 -22.79 -29.88
C THR A 73 -0.65 -23.32 -30.05
N GLY A 74 -1.54 -23.15 -29.06
CA GLY A 74 -2.88 -23.73 -29.03
C GLY A 74 -2.92 -25.25 -28.92
N SER A 75 -1.79 -25.90 -28.64
CA SER A 75 -1.68 -27.37 -28.58
C SER A 75 -2.27 -27.95 -27.30
N GLU A 76 -2.91 -29.12 -27.40
CA GLU A 76 -3.43 -29.88 -26.25
C GLU A 76 -2.30 -30.39 -25.34
N GLU A 77 -1.14 -30.70 -25.91
CA GLU A 77 0.04 -31.13 -25.14
C GLU A 77 0.54 -30.00 -24.22
N ASP A 78 0.66 -28.79 -24.76
CA ASP A 78 1.04 -27.60 -24.00
C ASP A 78 0.00 -27.26 -22.93
N TYR A 79 -1.28 -27.51 -23.19
CA TYR A 79 -2.34 -27.36 -22.20
C TYR A 79 -2.19 -28.35 -21.04
N SER A 80 -1.87 -29.62 -21.33
CA SER A 80 -1.60 -30.64 -20.33
C SER A 80 -0.41 -30.27 -19.44
N ILE A 81 0.70 -29.81 -20.04
CA ILE A 81 1.89 -29.34 -19.32
C ILE A 81 1.56 -28.13 -18.44
N TYR A 82 0.78 -27.17 -18.97
CA TYR A 82 0.29 -26.04 -18.18
C TYR A 82 -0.55 -26.49 -16.98
N LYS A 83 -1.44 -27.47 -17.17
CA LYS A 83 -2.32 -28.00 -16.12
C LYS A 83 -1.52 -28.68 -15.02
N GLU A 84 -0.50 -29.45 -15.38
CA GLU A 84 0.43 -30.04 -14.42
C GLU A 84 1.18 -28.94 -13.63
N ALA A 85 1.75 -27.95 -14.33
CA ALA A 85 2.42 -26.82 -13.71
C ALA A 85 1.48 -26.03 -12.77
N LEU A 86 0.21 -25.91 -13.11
CA LEU A 86 -0.82 -25.27 -12.29
C LEU A 86 -1.08 -26.06 -11.00
N ASN A 87 -1.20 -27.38 -11.09
CA ASN A 87 -1.40 -28.25 -9.94
C ASN A 87 -0.20 -28.18 -9.00
N GLN A 88 1.01 -28.30 -9.54
CA GLN A 88 2.25 -28.20 -8.77
C GLN A 88 2.39 -26.83 -8.09
N ALA A 89 2.12 -25.73 -8.80
CA ALA A 89 2.16 -24.39 -8.21
C ALA A 89 1.11 -24.23 -7.10
N THR A 90 -0.10 -24.76 -7.28
CA THR A 90 -1.17 -24.67 -6.29
C THR A 90 -0.84 -25.46 -5.03
N ALA A 91 -0.30 -26.68 -5.19
CA ALA A 91 0.16 -27.51 -4.08
C ALA A 91 1.27 -26.82 -3.28
N GLU A 92 2.27 -26.29 -3.98
CA GLU A 92 3.41 -25.62 -3.33
C GLU A 92 3.00 -24.31 -2.64
N ILE A 93 2.07 -23.53 -3.19
CA ILE A 93 1.51 -22.35 -2.52
C ILE A 93 0.83 -22.75 -1.19
N ARG A 94 0.04 -23.82 -1.21
CA ARG A 94 -0.65 -24.33 -0.01
C ARG A 94 0.35 -24.82 1.04
N ASN A 95 1.36 -25.59 0.62
CA ASN A 95 2.43 -26.07 1.49
C ASN A 95 3.21 -24.92 2.10
N SER A 96 3.65 -23.98 1.27
CA SER A 96 4.39 -22.80 1.72
C SER A 96 3.59 -21.97 2.73
N LYS A 97 2.28 -21.79 2.50
CA LYS A 97 1.40 -21.10 3.45
C LYS A 97 1.30 -21.87 4.78
N ARG A 98 1.07 -23.19 4.73
CA ARG A 98 0.99 -24.04 5.92
C ARG A 98 2.27 -23.98 6.74
N SER A 99 3.44 -24.13 6.10
CA SER A 99 4.73 -24.07 6.78
C SER A 99 4.98 -22.70 7.41
N TYR A 100 4.56 -21.62 6.76
CA TYR A 100 4.63 -20.27 7.31
C TYR A 100 3.75 -20.10 8.56
N GLU A 101 2.52 -20.60 8.53
CA GLU A 101 1.58 -20.57 9.66
C GLU A 101 2.07 -21.42 10.83
N GLN A 102 2.54 -22.64 10.55
CA GLN A 102 3.16 -23.52 11.54
C GLN A 102 4.34 -22.85 12.22
N LYS A 103 5.26 -22.25 11.46
CA LYS A 103 6.41 -21.52 12.01
C LYS A 103 5.98 -20.41 12.98
N LYS A 104 4.91 -19.68 12.66
CA LYS A 104 4.36 -18.65 13.54
C LYS A 104 3.74 -19.23 14.81
N ALA A 105 2.99 -20.33 14.70
CA ALA A 105 2.37 -20.99 15.83
C ALA A 105 3.42 -21.56 16.80
N PHE A 106 4.46 -22.23 16.27
CA PHE A 106 5.53 -22.76 17.10
C PHE A 106 6.34 -21.66 17.79
N ASN A 107 6.58 -20.53 17.10
CA ASN A 107 7.38 -19.44 17.65
C ASN A 107 6.58 -18.47 18.55
N ILE A 108 5.34 -18.79 18.92
CA ILE A 108 4.46 -17.85 19.63
C ILE A 108 5.02 -17.41 20.99
N LYS A 109 5.76 -18.29 21.68
CA LYS A 109 6.37 -18.00 22.98
C LYS A 109 7.50 -16.97 22.88
N HIS A 110 8.22 -16.94 21.77
CA HIS A 110 9.35 -16.01 21.55
C HIS A 110 8.96 -14.78 20.72
N ASP A 111 7.94 -14.90 19.87
CA ASP A 111 7.47 -13.83 18.97
C ASP A 111 5.94 -13.84 18.86
N SER A 112 5.29 -13.52 19.98
CA SER A 112 3.83 -13.40 20.06
C SER A 112 3.29 -12.28 19.16
N LYS A 113 4.03 -11.17 19.05
CA LYS A 113 3.64 -10.01 18.24
C LYS A 113 3.44 -10.38 16.78
N SER A 114 4.35 -11.15 16.17
CA SER A 114 4.19 -11.51 14.76
C SER A 114 3.07 -12.51 14.52
N PHE A 115 2.75 -13.37 15.50
CA PHE A 115 1.59 -14.25 15.45
C PHE A 115 0.29 -13.44 15.48
N TYR A 116 0.09 -12.58 16.48
CA TYR A 116 -1.12 -11.76 16.58
C TYR A 116 -1.24 -10.74 15.44
N ALA A 117 -0.12 -10.23 14.90
CA ALA A 117 -0.15 -9.45 13.66
C ALA A 117 -0.65 -10.27 12.46
N TYR A 118 -0.29 -11.55 12.38
CA TYR A 118 -0.83 -12.45 11.35
C TYR A 118 -2.33 -12.70 11.55
N VAL A 119 -2.77 -13.02 12.77
CA VAL A 119 -4.20 -13.22 13.10
C VAL A 119 -5.02 -11.99 12.75
N ARG A 120 -4.59 -10.79 13.18
CA ARG A 120 -5.26 -9.52 12.82
C ARG A 120 -5.34 -9.29 11.31
N SER A 121 -4.30 -9.66 10.57
CA SER A 121 -4.33 -9.57 9.10
C SER A 121 -5.31 -10.53 8.41
N LYS A 122 -5.84 -11.54 9.14
CA LYS A 122 -6.81 -12.53 8.67
C LYS A 122 -8.22 -12.31 9.20
N GLN A 123 -8.38 -11.48 10.22
CA GLN A 123 -9.69 -11.11 10.73
C GLN A 123 -10.45 -10.28 9.69
N LYS A 124 -11.73 -10.63 9.50
CA LYS A 124 -12.63 -9.98 8.53
C LYS A 124 -13.14 -8.64 9.06
N VAL A 125 -13.43 -8.60 10.35
CA VAL A 125 -13.71 -7.39 11.12
C VAL A 125 -12.37 -6.90 11.66
N GLN A 126 -12.02 -5.66 11.34
CA GLN A 126 -10.90 -5.00 12.00
C GLN A 126 -11.47 -4.35 13.25
N ASP A 127 -10.87 -4.62 14.41
CA ASP A 127 -11.15 -3.87 15.64
C ASP A 127 -10.73 -2.42 15.37
N LYS A 128 -11.68 -1.63 14.90
CA LYS A 128 -11.56 -0.18 14.82
C LYS A 128 -12.15 0.36 16.11
N VAL A 129 -11.51 1.38 16.66
CA VAL A 129 -12.20 2.25 17.61
C VAL A 129 -13.47 2.71 16.89
N GLY A 130 -14.61 2.30 17.44
CA GLY A 130 -15.92 2.55 16.84
C GLY A 130 -16.21 4.05 16.83
N PRO A 131 -17.29 4.45 16.15
CA PRO A 131 -17.77 5.82 16.28
C PRO A 131 -17.95 6.15 17.76
N LEU A 132 -17.35 7.24 18.22
CA LEU A 132 -17.41 7.67 19.62
C LEU A 132 -18.55 8.67 19.77
N GLU A 133 -19.25 8.62 20.89
CA GLU A 133 -20.17 9.68 21.27
C GLU A 133 -19.36 10.79 21.95
N GLY A 134 -19.36 11.98 21.34
CA GLY A 134 -18.73 13.16 21.91
C GLY A 134 -19.52 13.72 23.09
N ASN A 135 -18.94 14.68 23.80
CA ASN A 135 -19.56 15.31 24.98
C ASN A 135 -20.92 15.97 24.66
N ASP A 136 -21.14 16.36 23.41
CA ASP A 136 -22.37 16.99 22.93
C ASP A 136 -23.42 15.98 22.41
N GLY A 137 -23.20 14.68 22.59
CA GLY A 137 -24.07 13.61 22.06
C GLY A 137 -23.89 13.33 20.55
N ASN A 138 -22.93 13.99 19.91
CA ASN A 138 -22.64 13.82 18.48
C ASN A 138 -21.79 12.57 18.22
N ILE A 139 -22.12 11.81 17.17
CA ILE A 139 -21.37 10.62 16.77
C ILE A 139 -20.14 11.02 15.94
N ILE A 140 -18.95 10.79 16.47
CA ILE A 140 -17.65 11.08 15.85
C ILE A 140 -17.17 9.85 15.09
N THR A 141 -17.09 9.95 13.76
CA THR A 141 -16.58 8.88 12.88
C THR A 141 -15.18 9.15 12.33
N GLU A 142 -14.67 10.37 12.47
CA GLU A 142 -13.33 10.74 11.99
C GLU A 142 -12.24 10.39 13.00
N GLY A 143 -11.20 9.69 12.54
CA GLY A 143 -10.14 9.18 13.42
C GLY A 143 -9.33 10.25 14.15
N PHE A 144 -9.17 11.42 13.55
CA PHE A 144 -8.49 12.56 14.18
C PHE A 144 -9.31 13.10 15.36
N LEU A 145 -10.59 13.41 15.12
CA LEU A 145 -11.51 13.88 16.14
C LEU A 145 -11.71 12.86 17.27
N MET A 146 -11.78 11.56 16.93
CA MET A 146 -11.82 10.49 17.93
C MET A 146 -10.58 10.50 18.83
N ALA A 147 -9.38 10.76 18.27
CA ALA A 147 -8.15 10.82 19.04
C ALA A 147 -8.10 12.06 19.96
N GLU A 148 -8.55 13.21 19.48
CA GLU A 148 -8.66 14.43 20.30
C GLU A 148 -9.63 14.24 21.47
N ASN A 149 -10.84 13.73 21.18
CA ASN A 149 -11.85 13.50 22.21
C ASN A 149 -11.37 12.52 23.30
N LEU A 150 -10.72 11.42 22.89
CA LEU A 150 -10.10 10.49 23.85
C LEU A 150 -9.01 11.17 24.68
N ASN A 151 -8.17 12.00 24.05
CA ASN A 151 -7.09 12.70 24.74
C ASN A 151 -7.62 13.71 25.78
N GLU A 152 -8.66 14.46 25.44
CA GLU A 152 -9.35 15.36 26.37
C GLU A 152 -9.93 14.60 27.56
N TYR A 153 -10.66 13.50 27.29
CA TYR A 153 -11.24 12.67 28.34
C TYR A 153 -10.15 12.10 29.26
N PHE A 154 -9.10 11.49 28.70
CA PHE A 154 -8.02 10.93 29.51
C PHE A 154 -7.31 12.01 30.33
N SER A 155 -7.06 13.20 29.75
CA SER A 155 -6.45 14.31 30.48
C SER A 155 -7.30 14.79 31.66
N SER A 156 -8.63 14.72 31.55
CA SER A 156 -9.55 15.17 32.59
C SER A 156 -9.58 14.27 33.84
N VAL A 157 -9.31 12.96 33.67
CA VAL A 157 -9.35 11.99 34.76
C VAL A 157 -8.00 11.82 35.47
N PHE A 158 -6.92 12.39 34.93
CA PHE A 158 -5.63 12.40 35.60
C PHE A 158 -5.59 13.46 36.71
N THR A 159 -5.06 13.07 37.86
CA THR A 159 -4.74 14.00 38.95
C THR A 159 -3.59 14.90 38.56
N ARG A 160 -3.76 16.22 38.76
CA ARG A 160 -2.65 17.17 38.65
C ARG A 160 -1.74 16.99 39.87
N GLU A 161 -0.56 16.44 39.65
CA GLU A 161 0.44 16.33 40.73
C GLU A 161 0.90 17.72 41.15
N ASP A 162 1.00 17.93 42.47
CA ASP A 162 1.57 19.13 43.03
C ASP A 162 3.10 19.07 42.89
N ILE A 163 3.64 19.90 42.01
CA ILE A 163 5.09 19.92 41.69
C ILE A 163 5.87 20.65 42.80
N SER A 164 5.20 21.34 43.73
CA SER A 164 5.86 22.01 44.86
C SER A 164 6.57 21.03 45.81
N ILE A 165 6.14 19.77 45.82
CA ILE A 165 6.71 18.71 46.64
C ILE A 165 8.04 18.18 46.05
N LEU A 166 8.30 18.40 44.75
CA LEU A 166 9.51 17.96 44.05
C LEU A 166 10.66 18.98 44.13
N THR A 167 10.40 20.21 44.59
CA THR A 167 11.40 21.29 44.71
C THR A 167 12.07 21.38 46.09
N ARG A 168 12.18 20.27 46.84
CA ARG A 168 12.94 20.25 48.11
C ARG A 168 14.31 19.59 47.92
N THR A 169 15.32 20.47 47.94
CA THR A 169 16.79 20.28 48.07
C THR A 169 17.52 19.54 46.96
#